data_AF-A0A7V3KZI8-F1
#
_entry.id   AF-A0A7V3KZI8-F1
#
_cell.length_a   1.000
_cell.length_b   1.000
_cell.length_c   1.000
_cell.angle_alpha   90.00
_cell.angle_beta   90.00
_cell.angle_gamma   90.00
#
_symmetry.space_group_name_H-M   'P 1'
#
loop_
_entity.id
_entity.type
_entity.pdbx_description
1 polymer ?
#
loop_
_entity_poly.entity_id
_entity_poly.type
_entity_poly.pdbx_seq_one_letter_code
_entity_poly.pdbx_strand_id
1 'polypeptide(L)'
;MADLEKIAAEKTRWFKEKKLSELPPAYAETGHPLAPVYAPDDLPDFDYLRDLGFPGEFPFTRGVYPGMYRKGPWQMRLYAGFGTAEDTNQRWKFLLKSGNMGVACAFDLPTQIGLDSEDPMAEGEVGRVGVAIDTLKDMEILYEGLPLDQITSSFNINTPAATILAMYLVLAEKQGVPMAKLSGTLSNDMLCEYISRGTWVFPPGPALKMSTDIVEFCTRHLPRFYPYNIRGIIIREAGASMVQEGAYALANAIAYIEEALKRGLNIDDFAHRISFFFA
;
A
#
# COMPACT_ATOMS: atom_id res chain seq x y z
N MET A 1 15.18 34.51 16.09
CA MET A 1 15.86 34.24 17.38
C MET A 1 15.23 35.05 18.52
N ALA A 2 15.23 36.39 18.49
CA ALA A 2 14.63 37.21 19.55
C ALA A 2 13.14 36.88 19.86
N ASP A 3 12.34 36.56 18.85
CA ASP A 3 10.94 36.16 19.06
C ASP A 3 10.80 34.76 19.67
N LEU A 4 11.69 33.81 19.35
CA LEU A 4 11.65 32.46 19.92
C LEU A 4 12.04 32.49 21.40
N GLU A 5 13.06 33.28 21.75
CA GLU A 5 13.47 33.49 23.15
C GLU A 5 12.33 34.12 23.97
N LYS A 6 11.62 35.10 23.39
CA LYS A 6 10.46 35.71 24.02
C LYS A 6 9.31 34.71 24.21
N ILE A 7 9.03 33.88 23.21
CA ILE A 7 8.01 32.83 23.31
C ILE A 7 8.39 31.83 24.42
N ALA A 8 9.64 31.36 24.47
CA ALA A 8 10.13 30.45 25.49
C ALA A 8 10.01 31.03 26.91
N ALA A 9 10.33 32.31 27.09
CA ALA A 9 10.20 33.02 28.37
C ALA A 9 8.73 33.12 28.81
N GLU A 10 7.83 33.53 27.90
CA GLU A 10 6.40 33.63 28.20
C GLU A 10 5.76 32.26 28.44
N LYS A 11 6.17 31.23 27.69
CA LYS A 11 5.74 29.84 27.89
C LYS A 11 6.15 29.34 29.28
N THR A 12 7.36 29.66 29.73
CA THR A 12 7.84 29.32 31.08
C THR A 12 7.05 30.04 32.17
N ARG A 13 6.80 31.35 32.01
CA ARG A 13 5.96 32.14 32.92
C ARG A 13 4.55 31.54 33.03
N TRP A 14 3.92 31.28 31.89
CA TRP A 14 2.59 30.69 31.80
C TRP A 14 2.53 29.30 32.45
N PHE A 15 3.51 28.43 32.18
CA PHE A 15 3.58 27.08 32.75
C PHE A 15 3.58 27.12 34.29
N LYS A 16 4.33 28.07 34.88
CA LYS A 16 4.39 28.29 36.33
C LYS A 16 3.10 28.91 36.88
N GLU A 17 2.61 30.00 36.29
CA GLU A 17 1.40 30.70 36.75
C GLU A 17 0.15 29.81 36.70
N LYS A 18 0.08 28.89 35.73
CA LYS A 18 -1.03 27.94 35.56
C LYS A 18 -0.79 26.59 36.23
N LYS A 19 0.32 26.42 36.96
CA LYS A 19 0.65 25.20 37.72
C LYS A 19 0.62 23.92 36.88
N LEU A 20 1.12 23.98 35.65
CA LEU A 20 0.98 22.85 34.71
C LEU A 20 1.82 21.63 35.10
N SER A 21 2.77 21.77 36.02
CA SER A 21 3.47 20.63 36.65
C SER A 21 2.54 19.73 37.46
N GLU A 22 1.34 20.20 37.83
CA GLU A 22 0.34 19.42 38.57
C GLU A 22 -0.56 18.60 37.63
N LEU A 23 -0.46 18.77 36.32
CA LEU A 23 -1.24 17.98 35.36
C LEU A 23 -0.80 16.51 35.38
N PRO A 24 -1.74 15.56 35.18
CA PRO A 24 -1.38 14.17 34.97
C PRO A 24 -0.51 14.05 33.71
N PRO A 25 0.50 13.17 33.71
CA PRO A 25 1.35 13.00 32.54
C PRO A 25 0.54 12.41 31.39
N ALA A 26 0.76 12.95 30.19
CA ALA A 26 0.23 12.42 28.94
C ALA A 26 1.39 11.84 28.13
N TYR A 27 1.13 10.76 27.40
CA TYR A 27 2.13 10.10 26.56
C TYR A 27 1.55 9.88 25.17
N ALA A 28 2.41 10.03 24.16
CA ALA A 28 2.11 9.58 22.82
C ALA A 28 2.04 8.06 22.80
N GLU A 29 1.42 7.50 21.76
CA GLU A 29 1.39 6.05 21.56
C GLU A 29 2.79 5.42 21.44
N THR A 30 3.78 6.21 21.01
CA THR A 30 5.19 5.80 20.95
C THR A 30 5.89 5.82 22.33
N GLY A 31 5.18 6.17 23.40
CA GLY A 31 5.69 6.22 24.78
C GLY A 31 6.42 7.52 25.13
N HIS A 32 6.52 8.49 24.21
CA HIS A 32 7.13 9.79 24.51
C HIS A 32 6.18 10.68 25.32
N PRO A 33 6.67 11.42 26.32
CA PRO A 33 5.84 12.35 27.07
C PRO A 33 5.33 13.47 26.15
N LEU A 34 4.06 13.84 26.31
CA LEU A 34 3.43 14.93 25.59
C LEU A 34 3.45 16.19 26.46
N ALA A 35 4.08 17.25 25.94
CA ALA A 35 3.99 18.56 26.56
C ALA A 35 2.54 19.09 26.49
N PRO A 36 2.07 19.84 27.50
CA PRO A 36 0.73 20.44 27.48
C PRO A 36 0.48 21.40 26.31
N VAL A 37 1.55 22.00 25.77
CA VAL A 37 1.50 22.87 24.59
C VAL A 37 2.82 22.81 23.83
N TYR A 38 2.72 22.82 22.50
CA TYR A 38 3.84 23.04 21.59
C TYR A 38 3.70 24.44 20.96
N ALA A 39 4.82 25.13 20.78
CA ALA A 39 4.98 26.49 20.33
C ALA A 39 6.23 26.58 19.42
N PRO A 40 6.43 27.70 18.68
CA PRO A 40 7.52 27.80 17.72
C PRO A 40 8.93 27.56 18.29
N ASP A 41 9.14 27.82 19.58
CA ASP A 41 10.40 27.58 20.29
C ASP A 41 10.72 26.08 20.49
N ASP A 42 9.73 25.18 20.35
CA ASP A 42 9.95 23.73 20.38
C ASP A 42 10.60 23.18 19.10
N LEU A 43 10.80 24.03 18.10
CA LEU A 43 11.40 23.70 16.81
C LEU A 43 12.60 24.63 16.51
N PRO A 44 13.66 24.63 17.34
CA PRO A 44 14.74 25.62 17.26
C PRO A 44 15.55 25.56 15.95
N ASP A 45 15.64 24.37 15.34
CA ASP A 45 16.42 24.11 14.12
C ASP A 45 15.53 23.85 12.88
N PHE A 46 14.23 24.15 12.98
CA PHE A 46 13.28 23.90 11.91
C PHE A 46 13.40 24.95 10.81
N ASP A 47 13.60 24.47 9.58
CA ASP A 47 13.62 25.29 8.39
C ASP A 47 12.35 25.00 7.57
N TYR A 48 11.52 26.02 7.41
CA TYR A 48 10.24 25.89 6.72
C TYR A 48 10.39 25.35 5.30
N LEU A 49 11.38 25.83 4.54
CA LEU A 49 11.55 25.45 3.14
C LEU A 49 12.19 24.06 3.01
N ARG A 50 13.11 23.70 3.90
CA ARG A 50 13.79 22.41 3.91
C ARG A 50 12.90 21.27 4.43
N ASP A 51 12.23 21.48 5.55
CA ASP A 51 11.58 20.40 6.32
C ASP A 51 10.09 20.22 5.99
N LEU A 52 9.42 21.31 5.58
CA LEU A 52 7.98 21.32 5.34
C LEU A 52 7.61 21.62 3.88
N GLY A 53 8.14 22.72 3.32
CA GLY A 53 7.96 23.12 1.94
C GLY A 53 6.49 23.36 1.53
N PHE A 54 6.23 23.18 0.24
CA PHE A 54 4.92 23.31 -0.39
C PHE A 54 4.40 21.94 -0.88
N PRO A 55 3.07 21.70 -0.90
CA PRO A 55 2.53 20.44 -1.42
C PRO A 55 2.88 20.26 -2.90
N GLY A 56 3.25 19.04 -3.30
CA GLY A 56 3.69 18.73 -4.66
C GLY A 56 5.15 19.08 -4.96
N GLU A 57 5.91 19.52 -3.96
CA GLU A 57 7.35 19.79 -4.06
C GLU A 57 8.09 19.03 -2.95
N PHE A 58 9.34 18.64 -3.22
CA PHE A 58 10.19 18.00 -2.22
C PHE A 58 10.32 18.91 -0.97
N PRO A 59 10.24 18.37 0.26
CA PRO A 59 10.23 16.96 0.66
C PRO A 59 8.84 16.28 0.70
N PHE A 60 7.81 16.90 0.11
CA PHE A 60 6.45 16.39 0.04
C PHE A 60 5.73 16.17 1.38
N THR A 61 6.27 16.72 2.48
CA THR A 61 5.68 16.63 3.84
C THR A 61 4.21 17.06 3.87
N ARG A 62 3.81 18.02 3.01
CA ARG A 62 2.43 18.54 2.92
C ARG A 62 1.53 17.81 1.91
N GLY A 63 2.04 16.78 1.25
CA GLY A 63 1.34 15.99 0.24
C GLY A 63 2.04 15.98 -1.11
N VAL A 64 1.80 14.91 -1.88
CA VAL A 64 2.49 14.64 -3.16
C VAL A 64 1.95 15.42 -4.36
N TYR A 65 0.79 16.08 -4.22
CA TYR A 65 0.18 16.88 -5.29
C TYR A 65 -0.12 18.31 -4.83
N PRO A 66 0.11 19.36 -5.65
CA PRO A 66 -0.13 20.75 -5.22
C PRO A 66 -1.57 21.07 -4.84
N GLY A 67 -2.53 20.42 -5.51
CA GLY A 67 -3.96 20.67 -5.28
C GLY A 67 -4.63 19.70 -4.31
N MET A 68 -3.97 18.59 -3.96
CA MET A 68 -4.52 17.47 -3.19
C MET A 68 -6.04 17.29 -3.41
N TYR A 69 -6.80 17.32 -2.31
CA TYR A 69 -8.22 17.04 -2.29
C TYR A 69 -9.10 18.17 -2.84
N ARG A 70 -8.52 19.33 -3.16
CA ARG A 70 -9.24 20.41 -3.86
C ARG A 70 -9.42 20.11 -5.34
N LYS A 71 -8.54 19.29 -5.94
CA LYS A 71 -8.71 18.80 -7.33
C LYS A 71 -9.67 17.62 -7.39
N GLY A 72 -9.69 16.79 -6.35
CA GLY A 72 -10.62 15.67 -6.20
C GLY A 72 -10.30 14.88 -4.94
N PRO A 73 -11.29 14.23 -4.29
CA PRO A 73 -11.05 13.44 -3.09
C PRO A 73 -10.12 12.25 -3.38
N TRP A 74 -9.61 11.62 -2.32
CA TRP A 74 -8.95 10.32 -2.47
C TRP A 74 -9.91 9.31 -3.11
N GLN A 75 -9.34 8.32 -3.79
CA GLN A 75 -10.15 7.28 -4.40
C GLN A 75 -10.71 6.36 -3.31
N MET A 76 -12.03 6.27 -3.23
CA MET A 76 -12.68 5.25 -2.40
C MET A 76 -12.60 3.91 -3.12
N ARG A 77 -11.80 2.99 -2.57
CA ARG A 77 -11.67 1.61 -3.05
C ARG A 77 -11.96 0.65 -1.91
N LEU A 78 -13.16 0.10 -1.92
CA LEU A 78 -13.57 -0.93 -0.97
C LEU A 78 -12.97 -2.27 -1.37
N TYR A 79 -12.27 -2.87 -0.42
CA TYR A 79 -11.68 -4.20 -0.53
C TYR A 79 -12.77 -5.27 -0.47
N ALA A 80 -12.85 -6.14 -1.47
CA ALA A 80 -13.90 -7.15 -1.56
C ALA A 80 -13.43 -8.42 -2.27
N GLY A 81 -13.77 -9.56 -1.67
CA GLY A 81 -13.66 -10.90 -2.23
C GLY A 81 -14.19 -11.89 -1.20
N PHE A 82 -14.98 -12.85 -1.65
CA PHE A 82 -15.49 -13.98 -0.88
C PHE A 82 -16.10 -15.00 -1.84
N GLY A 83 -16.18 -16.26 -1.41
CA GLY A 83 -16.83 -17.33 -2.16
C GLY A 83 -16.20 -17.54 -3.53
N THR A 84 -17.05 -17.74 -4.54
CA THR A 84 -16.61 -17.98 -5.91
C THR A 84 -16.35 -16.67 -6.67
N ALA A 85 -15.79 -16.80 -7.87
CA ALA A 85 -15.61 -15.69 -8.80
C ALA A 85 -16.94 -14.97 -9.12
N GLU A 86 -18.06 -15.70 -9.25
CA GLU A 86 -19.39 -15.14 -9.47
C GLU A 86 -19.87 -14.27 -8.30
N ASP A 87 -19.71 -14.77 -7.07
CA ASP A 87 -20.11 -14.07 -5.85
C ASP A 87 -19.38 -12.72 -5.74
N THR A 88 -18.06 -12.75 -5.96
CA THR A 88 -17.23 -11.55 -5.92
C THR A 88 -17.52 -10.61 -7.10
N ASN A 89 -17.76 -11.12 -8.30
CA ASN A 89 -18.16 -10.30 -9.46
C ASN A 89 -19.46 -9.53 -9.20
N GLN A 90 -20.48 -10.21 -8.66
CA GLN A 90 -21.75 -9.58 -8.28
C GLN A 90 -21.52 -8.47 -7.25
N ARG A 91 -20.67 -8.72 -6.25
CA ARG A 91 -20.29 -7.72 -5.25
C ARG A 91 -19.59 -6.53 -5.88
N TRP A 92 -18.63 -6.74 -6.78
CA TRP A 92 -17.93 -5.65 -7.46
C TRP A 92 -18.88 -4.80 -8.31
N LYS A 93 -19.77 -5.41 -9.08
CA LYS A 93 -20.79 -4.68 -9.86
C LYS A 93 -21.69 -3.83 -8.95
N PHE A 94 -22.10 -4.36 -7.80
CA PHE A 94 -22.83 -3.60 -6.79
C PHE A 94 -22.01 -2.39 -6.30
N LEU A 95 -20.75 -2.61 -5.89
CA LEU A 95 -19.89 -1.55 -5.37
C LEU A 95 -19.63 -0.45 -6.40
N LEU A 96 -19.34 -0.82 -7.65
CA LEU A 96 -19.14 0.12 -8.75
C LEU A 96 -20.41 0.96 -8.99
N LYS A 97 -21.58 0.33 -9.00
CA LYS A 97 -22.88 1.03 -9.12
C LYS A 97 -23.13 1.98 -7.94
N SER A 98 -22.63 1.65 -6.75
CA SER A 98 -22.71 2.47 -5.55
C SER A 98 -21.64 3.59 -5.47
N GLY A 99 -20.79 3.74 -6.49
CA GLY A 99 -19.80 4.83 -6.57
C GLY A 99 -18.37 4.45 -6.16
N ASN A 100 -18.07 3.15 -5.98
CA ASN A 100 -16.70 2.69 -5.76
C ASN A 100 -15.82 2.96 -6.99
N MET A 101 -14.59 3.44 -6.79
CA MET A 101 -13.71 3.90 -7.87
C MET A 101 -12.70 2.80 -8.27
N GLY A 102 -13.21 1.69 -8.81
CA GLY A 102 -12.42 0.53 -9.23
C GLY A 102 -12.76 -0.74 -8.44
N VAL A 103 -11.93 -1.78 -8.59
CA VAL A 103 -12.08 -3.06 -7.87
C VAL A 103 -10.80 -3.36 -7.09
N ALA A 104 -10.95 -3.84 -5.86
CA ALA A 104 -9.84 -4.27 -5.01
C ALA A 104 -10.12 -5.68 -4.51
N CYS A 105 -9.33 -6.64 -5.01
CA CYS A 105 -9.58 -8.06 -4.88
C CYS A 105 -8.92 -8.65 -3.64
N ALA A 106 -9.75 -9.27 -2.79
CA ALA A 106 -9.30 -10.12 -1.70
C ALA A 106 -9.32 -11.59 -2.13
N PHE A 107 -8.19 -12.26 -2.07
CA PHE A 107 -8.05 -13.68 -2.40
C PHE A 107 -8.19 -14.54 -1.14
N ASP A 108 -8.66 -15.78 -1.29
CA ASP A 108 -8.71 -16.74 -0.18
C ASP A 108 -7.29 -17.21 0.24
N LEU A 109 -7.20 -18.00 1.31
CA LEU A 109 -5.89 -18.47 1.78
C LEU A 109 -5.20 -19.40 0.76
N PRO A 110 -5.87 -20.44 0.20
CA PRO A 110 -5.27 -21.33 -0.81
C PRO A 110 -4.65 -20.57 -1.99
N THR A 111 -5.40 -19.65 -2.60
CA THR A 111 -4.91 -18.81 -3.71
C THR A 111 -3.69 -18.02 -3.28
N GLN A 112 -3.66 -17.47 -2.06
CA GLN A 112 -2.55 -16.65 -1.55
C GLN A 112 -1.25 -17.42 -1.34
N ILE A 113 -1.34 -18.71 -1.07
CA ILE A 113 -0.17 -19.60 -0.93
C ILE A 113 0.04 -20.48 -2.17
N GLY A 114 -0.66 -20.20 -3.27
CA GLY A 114 -0.46 -20.87 -4.56
C GLY A 114 -0.91 -22.33 -4.60
N LEU A 115 -1.96 -22.67 -3.85
CA LEU A 115 -2.64 -23.96 -3.94
C LEU A 115 -3.91 -23.83 -4.76
N ASP A 116 -4.21 -24.88 -5.54
CA ASP A 116 -5.51 -25.04 -6.16
C ASP A 116 -6.54 -25.46 -5.09
N SER A 117 -7.82 -25.14 -5.33
CA SER A 117 -8.92 -25.44 -4.41
C SER A 117 -9.12 -26.94 -4.11
N GLU A 118 -8.60 -27.84 -4.95
CA GLU A 118 -8.64 -29.30 -4.75
C GLU A 118 -7.48 -29.83 -3.89
N ASP A 119 -6.49 -29.00 -3.55
CA ASP A 119 -5.38 -29.43 -2.70
C ASP A 119 -5.90 -29.82 -1.30
N PRO A 120 -5.48 -30.96 -0.72
CA PRO A 120 -5.92 -31.36 0.61
C PRO A 120 -5.67 -30.32 1.71
N MET A 121 -4.65 -29.46 1.56
CA MET A 121 -4.34 -28.39 2.52
C MET A 121 -5.27 -27.17 2.37
N ALA A 122 -6.03 -27.09 1.29
CA ALA A 122 -7.04 -26.05 1.06
C ALA A 122 -8.40 -26.35 1.72
N GLU A 123 -8.60 -27.58 2.22
CA GLU A 123 -9.86 -28.02 2.80
C GLU A 123 -10.33 -27.07 3.91
N GLY A 124 -11.55 -26.52 3.76
CA GLY A 124 -12.16 -25.60 4.73
C GLY A 124 -11.74 -24.12 4.61
N GLU A 125 -10.81 -23.80 3.71
CA GLU A 125 -10.33 -22.42 3.50
C GLU A 125 -10.70 -21.82 2.13
N VAL A 126 -11.11 -22.66 1.17
CA VAL A 126 -11.56 -22.24 -0.17
C VAL A 126 -12.69 -21.21 -0.08
N GLY A 127 -12.49 -20.04 -0.67
CA GLY A 127 -13.48 -18.96 -0.74
C GLY A 127 -13.83 -18.30 0.61
N ARG A 128 -13.16 -18.66 1.71
CA ARG A 128 -13.61 -18.29 3.06
C ARG A 128 -13.30 -16.85 3.45
N VAL A 129 -12.08 -16.40 3.15
CA VAL A 129 -11.58 -15.05 3.50
C VAL A 129 -11.34 -14.16 2.28
N GLY A 130 -11.71 -14.65 1.10
CA GLY A 130 -11.51 -14.01 -0.18
C GLY A 130 -12.08 -14.87 -1.30
N VAL A 131 -11.91 -14.42 -2.54
CA VAL A 131 -12.30 -15.21 -3.72
C VAL A 131 -11.28 -16.32 -3.98
N ALA A 132 -11.77 -17.51 -4.35
CA ALA A 132 -10.95 -18.61 -4.85
C ALA A 132 -10.63 -18.41 -6.33
N ILE A 133 -9.34 -18.47 -6.72
CA ILE A 133 -8.89 -18.35 -8.11
C ILE A 133 -7.81 -19.40 -8.37
N ASP A 134 -8.19 -20.45 -9.10
CA ASP A 134 -7.27 -21.54 -9.47
C ASP A 134 -6.76 -21.34 -10.90
N THR A 135 -7.63 -20.86 -11.79
CA THR A 135 -7.40 -20.84 -13.24
C THR A 135 -7.73 -19.50 -13.89
N LEU A 136 -7.33 -19.34 -15.16
CA LEU A 136 -7.79 -18.23 -15.99
C LEU A 136 -9.31 -18.17 -16.09
N LYS A 137 -10.01 -19.33 -16.03
CA LYS A 137 -11.47 -19.35 -16.16
C LYS A 137 -12.15 -18.62 -15.00
N ASP A 138 -11.58 -18.72 -13.80
CA ASP A 138 -12.10 -18.03 -12.62
C ASP A 138 -11.88 -16.52 -12.74
N MET A 139 -10.72 -16.10 -13.26
CA MET A 139 -10.46 -14.69 -13.58
C MET A 139 -11.41 -14.13 -14.65
N GLU A 140 -11.79 -14.92 -15.66
CA GLU A 140 -12.79 -14.52 -16.66
C GLU A 140 -14.17 -14.29 -16.05
N ILE A 141 -14.60 -15.19 -15.16
CA ILE A 141 -15.86 -15.09 -14.43
C ILE A 141 -15.82 -13.87 -13.51
N LEU A 142 -14.73 -13.71 -12.75
CA LEU A 142 -14.53 -12.62 -11.81
C LEU A 142 -14.67 -11.24 -12.48
N TYR A 143 -14.24 -11.13 -13.74
CA TYR A 143 -14.32 -9.90 -14.54
C TYR A 143 -15.43 -9.88 -15.58
N GLU A 144 -16.37 -10.84 -15.55
CA GLU A 144 -17.44 -10.90 -16.55
C GLU A 144 -18.25 -9.60 -16.54
N GLY A 145 -18.38 -8.97 -17.73
CA GLY A 145 -19.10 -7.71 -17.89
C GLY A 145 -18.39 -6.48 -17.31
N LEU A 146 -17.11 -6.59 -16.92
CA LEU A 146 -16.29 -5.48 -16.44
C LEU A 146 -15.18 -5.15 -17.47
N PRO A 147 -15.26 -3.99 -18.16
CA PRO A 147 -14.28 -3.61 -19.18
C PRO A 147 -12.95 -3.16 -18.56
N LEU A 148 -11.87 -3.92 -18.80
CA LEU A 148 -10.58 -3.71 -18.15
C LEU A 148 -9.89 -2.37 -18.47
N ASP A 149 -10.25 -1.73 -19.59
CA ASP A 149 -9.69 -0.43 -19.97
C ASP A 149 -10.39 0.77 -19.31
N GLN A 150 -11.49 0.52 -18.59
CA GLN A 150 -12.30 1.55 -17.91
C GLN A 150 -12.30 1.43 -16.39
N ILE A 151 -11.85 0.30 -15.85
CA ILE A 151 -11.73 0.08 -14.40
C ILE A 151 -10.27 0.02 -13.96
N THR A 152 -10.02 0.40 -12.71
CA THR A 152 -8.71 0.18 -12.07
C THR A 152 -8.81 -1.04 -11.18
N SER A 153 -7.88 -1.98 -11.36
CA SER A 153 -7.84 -3.25 -10.62
C SER A 153 -6.71 -3.27 -9.59
N SER A 154 -7.02 -3.57 -8.33
CA SER A 154 -6.03 -3.78 -7.28
C SER A 154 -6.06 -5.24 -6.85
N PHE A 155 -4.89 -5.87 -6.79
CA PHE A 155 -4.71 -7.26 -6.38
C PHE A 155 -3.86 -7.30 -5.11
N ASN A 156 -4.48 -7.66 -3.99
CA ASN A 156 -3.79 -7.78 -2.71
C ASN A 156 -3.20 -9.20 -2.60
N ILE A 157 -2.16 -9.43 -3.38
CA ILE A 157 -1.54 -10.74 -3.58
C ILE A 157 -0.02 -10.59 -3.63
N ASN A 158 0.69 -11.54 -3.01
CA ASN A 158 2.14 -11.49 -2.85
C ASN A 158 2.80 -12.70 -3.53
N THR A 159 2.81 -13.88 -2.90
CA THR A 159 3.50 -15.07 -3.45
C THR A 159 3.10 -15.43 -4.89
N PRO A 160 1.80 -15.52 -5.25
CA PRO A 160 1.34 -15.85 -6.59
C PRO A 160 1.08 -14.59 -7.45
N ALA A 161 1.65 -13.43 -7.09
CA ALA A 161 1.41 -12.18 -7.81
C ALA A 161 1.75 -12.26 -9.31
N ALA A 162 2.82 -12.96 -9.68
CA ALA A 162 3.19 -13.16 -11.08
C ALA A 162 2.12 -13.96 -11.84
N THR A 163 1.59 -15.02 -11.22
CA THR A 163 0.55 -15.87 -11.81
C THR A 163 -0.76 -15.11 -11.98
N ILE A 164 -1.22 -14.40 -10.94
CA ILE A 164 -2.43 -13.57 -11.02
C ILE A 164 -2.28 -12.47 -12.06
N LEU A 165 -1.12 -11.81 -12.13
CA LEU A 165 -0.85 -10.82 -13.17
C LEU A 165 -0.91 -11.45 -14.57
N ALA A 166 -0.30 -12.62 -14.76
CA ALA A 166 -0.34 -13.32 -16.04
C ALA A 166 -1.78 -13.66 -16.46
N MET A 167 -2.61 -14.18 -15.55
CA MET A 167 -4.03 -14.43 -15.84
C MET A 167 -4.77 -13.14 -16.20
N TYR A 168 -4.52 -12.04 -15.50
CA TYR A 168 -5.11 -10.74 -15.80
C TYR A 168 -4.70 -10.20 -17.18
N LEU A 169 -3.44 -10.41 -17.59
CA LEU A 169 -2.95 -10.02 -18.90
C LEU A 169 -3.58 -10.84 -20.03
N VAL A 170 -3.69 -12.17 -19.86
CA VAL A 170 -4.36 -13.03 -20.83
C VAL A 170 -5.85 -12.69 -20.93
N LEU A 171 -6.51 -12.37 -19.80
CA LEU A 171 -7.88 -11.86 -19.82
C LEU A 171 -8.00 -10.56 -20.63
N ALA A 172 -7.04 -9.63 -20.49
CA ALA A 172 -7.02 -8.40 -21.27
C ALA A 172 -6.87 -8.67 -22.76
N GLU A 173 -6.00 -9.60 -23.15
CA GLU A 173 -5.87 -10.04 -24.55
C GLU A 173 -7.18 -10.61 -25.08
N LYS A 174 -7.88 -11.44 -24.30
CA LYS A 174 -9.20 -11.99 -24.67
C LYS A 174 -10.28 -10.92 -24.80
N GLN A 175 -10.20 -9.83 -24.04
CA GLN A 175 -11.08 -8.66 -24.19
C GLN A 175 -10.63 -7.68 -25.29
N GLY A 176 -9.49 -7.93 -25.95
CA GLY A 176 -8.92 -7.01 -26.95
C GLY A 176 -8.36 -5.71 -26.34
N VAL A 177 -8.04 -5.71 -25.05
CA VAL A 177 -7.50 -4.55 -24.33
C VAL A 177 -5.97 -4.60 -24.37
N PRO A 178 -5.30 -3.60 -24.98
CA PRO A 178 -3.84 -3.55 -25.00
C PRO A 178 -3.28 -3.30 -23.60
N MET A 179 -2.15 -3.95 -23.28
CA MET A 179 -1.45 -3.83 -21.98
C MET A 179 -1.23 -2.38 -21.53
N ALA A 180 -0.92 -1.47 -22.46
CA ALA A 180 -0.70 -0.05 -22.16
C ALA A 180 -1.93 0.69 -21.59
N LYS A 181 -3.15 0.15 -21.74
CA LYS A 181 -4.37 0.71 -21.17
C LYS A 181 -4.71 0.18 -19.78
N LEU A 182 -4.12 -0.93 -19.36
CA LEU A 182 -4.42 -1.55 -18.08
C LEU A 182 -3.96 -0.68 -16.92
N SER A 183 -4.88 -0.35 -16.02
CA SER A 183 -4.59 0.41 -14.81
C SER A 183 -4.80 -0.48 -13.61
N GLY A 184 -3.79 -0.56 -12.76
CA GLY A 184 -3.91 -1.38 -11.57
C GLY A 184 -2.71 -1.34 -10.66
N THR A 185 -2.81 -2.17 -9.63
CA THR A 185 -1.83 -2.24 -8.56
C THR A 185 -1.71 -3.68 -8.09
N LEU A 186 -0.49 -4.16 -7.91
CA LEU A 186 -0.19 -5.38 -7.16
C LEU A 186 0.34 -4.99 -5.78
N SER A 187 0.02 -5.80 -4.78
CA SER A 187 0.74 -5.74 -3.49
C SER A 187 2.21 -6.07 -3.72
N ASN A 188 2.50 -7.31 -4.14
CA ASN A 188 3.84 -7.82 -4.47
C ASN A 188 4.91 -7.58 -3.38
N ASP A 189 4.51 -7.24 -2.15
CA ASP A 189 5.41 -7.03 -1.03
C ASP A 189 5.68 -8.36 -0.33
N MET A 190 6.70 -9.08 -0.77
CA MET A 190 7.08 -10.37 -0.21
C MET A 190 7.74 -10.26 1.17
N LEU A 191 8.50 -9.19 1.42
CA LEU A 191 9.26 -8.98 2.66
C LEU A 191 8.34 -8.82 3.87
N CYS A 192 7.21 -8.14 3.72
CA CYS A 192 6.25 -8.03 4.83
C CYS A 192 5.65 -9.38 5.23
N GLU A 193 5.52 -10.35 4.30
CA GLU A 193 5.01 -11.69 4.62
C GLU A 193 5.93 -12.43 5.61
N TYR A 194 7.25 -12.28 5.48
CA TYR A 194 8.20 -12.92 6.42
C TYR A 194 8.24 -12.26 7.79
N ILE A 195 7.94 -10.95 7.86
CA ILE A 195 8.02 -10.17 9.10
C ILE A 195 6.75 -10.32 9.93
N SER A 196 5.58 -10.46 9.29
CA SER A 196 4.29 -10.42 10.01
C SER A 196 3.34 -11.56 9.69
N ARG A 197 2.95 -11.71 8.43
CA ARG A 197 1.71 -12.42 8.05
C ARG A 197 1.88 -13.91 7.80
N GLY A 198 3.07 -14.35 7.39
CA GLY A 198 3.40 -15.77 7.25
C GLY A 198 2.86 -16.47 6.01
N THR A 199 2.32 -15.77 4.99
CA THR A 199 1.77 -16.41 3.77
C THR A 199 2.81 -16.56 2.64
N TRP A 200 4.07 -16.76 3.02
CA TRP A 200 5.18 -17.01 2.09
C TRP A 200 5.34 -18.50 1.78
N VAL A 201 5.72 -18.82 0.54
CA VAL A 201 5.98 -20.21 0.10
C VAL A 201 7.47 -20.45 -0.15
N PHE A 202 8.14 -19.47 -0.75
CA PHE A 202 9.56 -19.58 -1.10
C PHE A 202 10.46 -19.01 0.00
N PRO A 203 11.75 -19.38 0.04
CA PRO A 203 12.73 -18.64 0.82
C PRO A 203 12.87 -17.18 0.34
N PRO A 204 13.40 -16.26 1.17
CA PRO A 204 13.45 -14.83 0.84
C PRO A 204 14.16 -14.48 -0.48
N GLY A 205 15.27 -15.14 -0.81
CA GLY A 205 16.04 -14.85 -2.03
C GLY A 205 15.23 -15.09 -3.32
N PRO A 206 14.70 -16.30 -3.56
CA PRO A 206 13.82 -16.57 -4.69
C PRO A 206 12.56 -15.69 -4.72
N ALA A 207 11.93 -15.42 -3.58
CA ALA A 207 10.77 -14.54 -3.50
C ALA A 207 11.08 -13.11 -3.95
N LEU A 208 12.19 -12.55 -3.47
CA LEU A 208 12.67 -11.22 -3.85
C LEU A 208 13.02 -11.16 -5.35
N LYS A 209 13.62 -12.23 -5.89
CA LYS A 209 13.86 -12.36 -7.33
C LYS A 209 12.55 -12.30 -8.12
N MET A 210 11.55 -13.12 -7.76
CA MET A 210 10.25 -13.14 -8.47
C MET A 210 9.52 -11.79 -8.37
N SER A 211 9.52 -11.18 -7.18
CA SER A 211 8.94 -9.87 -6.96
C SER A 211 9.59 -8.81 -7.87
N THR A 212 10.92 -8.87 -8.06
CA THR A 212 11.66 -7.98 -8.96
C THR A 212 11.39 -8.29 -10.44
N ASP A 213 11.18 -9.56 -10.82
CA ASP A 213 10.80 -9.95 -12.19
C ASP A 213 9.49 -9.23 -12.60
N ILE A 214 8.52 -9.11 -11.68
CA ILE A 214 7.26 -8.37 -11.91
C ILE A 214 7.52 -6.89 -12.13
N VAL A 215 8.39 -6.27 -11.34
CA VAL A 215 8.74 -4.84 -11.47
C VAL A 215 9.36 -4.56 -12.83
N GLU A 216 10.33 -5.38 -13.23
CA GLU A 216 11.00 -5.28 -14.53
C GLU A 216 10.00 -5.40 -15.68
N PHE A 217 9.09 -6.38 -15.61
CA PHE A 217 8.04 -6.57 -16.60
C PHE A 217 7.08 -5.37 -16.66
N CYS A 218 6.55 -4.94 -15.51
CA CYS A 218 5.67 -3.78 -15.42
C CYS A 218 6.34 -2.49 -15.89
N THR A 219 7.65 -2.38 -15.67
CA THR A 219 8.45 -1.22 -16.11
C THR A 219 8.46 -1.11 -17.63
N ARG A 220 8.65 -2.23 -18.32
CA ARG A 220 8.77 -2.27 -19.79
C ARG A 220 7.43 -2.30 -20.52
N HIS A 221 6.39 -2.89 -19.93
CA HIS A 221 5.18 -3.26 -20.68
C HIS A 221 3.87 -2.67 -20.13
N LEU A 222 3.84 -2.26 -18.86
CA LEU A 222 2.61 -1.84 -18.18
C LEU A 222 2.75 -0.44 -17.57
N PRO A 223 2.83 0.63 -18.39
CA PRO A 223 3.15 1.99 -17.93
C PRO A 223 2.13 2.58 -16.94
N ARG A 224 0.92 2.05 -16.88
CA ARG A 224 -0.16 2.50 -15.97
C ARG A 224 -0.38 1.58 -14.77
N PHE A 225 0.48 0.57 -14.60
CA PHE A 225 0.35 -0.44 -13.55
C PHE A 225 1.42 -0.24 -12.48
N TYR A 226 0.99 -0.26 -11.22
CA TYR A 226 1.82 -0.06 -10.03
C TYR A 226 2.30 -1.42 -9.52
N PRO A 227 3.60 -1.76 -9.68
CA PRO A 227 4.09 -3.10 -9.38
C PRO A 227 4.26 -3.38 -7.89
N TYR A 228 4.17 -2.35 -7.05
CA TYR A 228 4.24 -2.46 -5.60
C TYR A 228 3.18 -1.60 -4.91
N ASN A 229 2.62 -2.19 -3.86
CA ASN A 229 1.92 -1.50 -2.80
C ASN A 229 2.49 -2.00 -1.47
N ILE A 230 3.53 -1.33 -0.98
CA ILE A 230 4.31 -1.72 0.19
C ILE A 230 3.42 -1.65 1.44
N ARG A 231 3.30 -2.77 2.15
CA ARG A 231 2.25 -3.05 3.13
C ARG A 231 2.72 -2.80 4.56
N GLY A 232 2.78 -1.52 4.97
CA GLY A 232 3.00 -1.16 6.38
C GLY A 232 1.86 -1.67 7.28
N ILE A 233 0.62 -1.59 6.79
CA ILE A 233 -0.59 -1.98 7.55
C ILE A 233 -0.50 -3.40 8.11
N ILE A 234 0.03 -4.38 7.37
CA ILE A 234 0.07 -5.76 7.87
C ILE A 234 1.14 -5.96 8.94
N ILE A 235 2.17 -5.11 8.96
CA ILE A 235 3.19 -5.12 10.00
C ILE A 235 2.61 -4.49 11.27
N ARG A 236 1.85 -3.40 11.10
CA ARG A 236 1.11 -2.73 12.17
C ARG A 236 0.08 -3.65 12.82
N GLU A 237 -0.74 -4.34 12.04
CA GLU A 237 -1.75 -5.29 12.53
C GLU A 237 -1.13 -6.49 13.26
N ALA A 238 0.13 -6.85 12.96
CA ALA A 238 0.86 -7.87 13.70
C ALA A 238 1.48 -7.36 15.03
N GLY A 239 1.23 -6.10 15.40
CA GLY A 239 1.62 -5.51 16.68
C GLY A 239 2.80 -4.53 16.61
N ALA A 240 3.20 -4.09 15.41
CA ALA A 240 4.24 -3.08 15.28
C ALA A 240 3.78 -1.69 15.79
N SER A 241 4.69 -0.89 16.34
CA SER A 241 4.44 0.54 16.61
C SER A 241 4.37 1.35 15.31
N MET A 242 3.81 2.55 15.34
CA MET A 242 3.80 3.45 14.16
C MET A 242 5.21 3.73 13.61
N VAL A 243 6.21 3.79 14.49
CA VAL A 243 7.62 3.97 14.11
C VAL A 243 8.13 2.72 13.37
N GLN A 244 7.81 1.53 13.88
CA GLN A 244 8.19 0.27 13.25
C GLN A 244 7.48 0.08 11.91
N GLU A 245 6.19 0.38 11.81
CA GLU A 245 5.43 0.35 10.56
C GLU A 245 6.11 1.21 9.48
N GLY A 246 6.37 2.49 9.78
CA GLY A 246 7.01 3.40 8.84
C GLY A 246 8.43 2.97 8.48
N ALA A 247 9.24 2.61 9.48
CA ALA A 247 10.63 2.22 9.28
C ALA A 247 10.76 0.92 8.45
N TYR A 248 9.97 -0.11 8.77
CA TYR A 248 10.04 -1.40 8.07
C TYR A 248 9.45 -1.32 6.66
N ALA A 249 8.36 -0.57 6.45
CA ALA A 249 7.83 -0.34 5.11
C ALA A 249 8.86 0.38 4.21
N LEU A 250 9.51 1.42 4.73
CA LEU A 250 10.56 2.13 3.97
C LEU A 250 11.79 1.24 3.74
N ALA A 251 12.19 0.42 4.72
CA ALA A 251 13.29 -0.54 4.55
C ALA A 251 12.98 -1.58 3.46
N ASN A 252 11.75 -2.12 3.43
CA ASN A 252 11.31 -3.02 2.36
C ASN A 252 11.38 -2.32 0.99
N ALA A 253 10.88 -1.08 0.89
CA ALA A 253 10.93 -0.30 -0.34
C ALA A 253 12.36 -0.07 -0.84
N ILE A 254 13.29 0.27 0.06
CA ILE A 254 14.72 0.41 -0.25
C ILE A 254 15.27 -0.91 -0.81
N ALA A 255 15.02 -2.04 -0.15
CA ALA A 255 15.48 -3.35 -0.61
C ALA A 255 14.97 -3.70 -2.02
N TYR A 256 13.69 -3.42 -2.32
CA TYR A 256 13.14 -3.65 -3.66
C TYR A 256 13.75 -2.73 -4.72
N ILE A 257 13.95 -1.45 -4.39
CA ILE A 257 14.59 -0.49 -5.29
C ILE A 257 16.03 -0.93 -5.60
N GLU A 258 16.79 -1.33 -4.58
CA GLU A 258 18.15 -1.82 -4.76
C GLU A 258 18.23 -3.05 -5.67
N GLU A 259 17.31 -4.00 -5.55
CA GLU A 259 17.25 -5.17 -6.44
C GLU A 259 16.90 -4.80 -7.88
N ALA A 260 15.95 -3.88 -8.08
CA ALA A 260 15.63 -3.36 -9.39
C ALA A 260 16.84 -2.64 -10.04
N LEU A 261 17.58 -1.84 -9.26
CA LEU A 261 18.79 -1.16 -9.72
C LEU A 261 19.91 -2.14 -10.09
N LYS A 262 20.10 -3.23 -9.32
CA LYS A 262 21.07 -4.30 -9.63
C LYS A 262 20.81 -4.96 -10.98
N ARG A 263 19.57 -4.93 -11.47
CA ARG A 263 19.18 -5.43 -12.80
C ARG A 263 19.31 -4.40 -13.93
N GLY A 264 19.80 -3.20 -13.61
CA GLY A 264 20.00 -2.13 -14.58
C GLY A 264 18.74 -1.35 -14.94
N LEU A 265 17.67 -1.45 -14.13
CA LEU A 265 16.53 -0.53 -14.28
C LEU A 265 16.92 0.86 -13.80
N ASN A 266 16.50 1.90 -14.52
CA ASN A 266 16.66 3.27 -14.06
C ASN A 266 15.58 3.59 -13.03
N ILE A 267 15.94 4.24 -11.92
CA ILE A 267 15.02 4.56 -10.83
C ILE A 267 13.81 5.37 -11.30
N ASP A 268 14.01 6.30 -12.23
CA ASP A 268 12.95 7.17 -12.74
C ASP A 268 11.88 6.42 -13.53
N ASP A 269 12.21 5.25 -14.09
CA ASP A 269 11.29 4.44 -14.90
C ASP A 269 10.21 3.75 -14.05
N PHE A 270 10.46 3.53 -12.75
CA PHE A 270 9.57 2.72 -11.91
C PHE A 270 9.28 3.31 -10.53
N ALA A 271 10.15 4.12 -9.93
CA ALA A 271 9.98 4.57 -8.54
C ALA A 271 8.69 5.38 -8.32
N HIS A 272 8.28 6.18 -9.30
CA HIS A 272 7.03 6.94 -9.27
C HIS A 272 5.76 6.05 -9.24
N ARG A 273 5.90 4.73 -9.47
CA ARG A 273 4.82 3.73 -9.39
C ARG A 273 4.95 2.80 -8.18
N ILE A 274 5.87 3.07 -7.26
CA ILE A 274 5.87 2.43 -5.94
C ILE A 274 4.87 3.17 -5.06
N SER A 275 3.90 2.43 -4.53
CA SER A 275 2.90 2.96 -3.60
C SER A 275 3.03 2.34 -2.21
N PHE A 276 2.44 2.96 -1.21
CA PHE A 276 2.46 2.49 0.17
C PHE A 276 1.03 2.30 0.69
N PHE A 277 0.88 1.42 1.67
CA PHE A 277 -0.37 1.19 2.39
C PHE A 277 -0.10 1.07 3.89
N PHE A 278 -0.45 2.14 4.59
CA PHE A 278 -0.36 2.28 6.05
C PHE A 278 -1.74 2.12 6.71
N ALA A 279 -1.75 1.83 8.01
CA ALA A 279 -2.95 1.73 8.86
C ALA A 279 -3.59 3.09 9.14
#